data_AF-A0A8H7ZY86-F1
#
_entry.id   AF-A0A8H7ZY86-F1
#
_cell.length_a   1.000
_cell.length_b   1.000
_cell.length_c   1.000
_cell.angle_alpha   90.00
_cell.angle_beta   90.00
_cell.angle_gamma   90.00
#
_symmetry.space_group_name_H-M   'P 1'
#
loop_
_entity.id
_entity.type
_entity.pdbx_description
1 polymer ?
#
loop_
_entity_poly.entity_id
_entity_poly.type
_entity_poly.pdbx_seq_one_letter_code
_entity_poly.pdbx_strand_id
1 'polypeptide(L)'
;MRCGPFRWRWWWAAAVFAGLRKKPLELTAVQKAGVRARLRRVDSVIDAVRASGVRCEQLHELKDYPRESEMTDDEKYKVFSKKHDGYWKPVHWVAKWTKTHLPRRFPPGLHPVAENEIVDTWK
;
A
#
# COMPACT_ATOMS: atom_id res chain seq x y z
N MET A 1 3.82 -25.44 -63.43
CA MET A 1 2.81 -25.78 -62.40
C MET A 1 3.40 -25.41 -61.04
N ARG A 2 2.95 -24.31 -60.42
CA ARG A 2 3.44 -23.84 -59.12
C ARG A 2 2.57 -24.46 -58.03
N CYS A 3 3.12 -25.40 -57.26
CA CYS A 3 2.53 -25.83 -56.01
C CYS A 3 2.57 -24.66 -55.03
N GLY A 4 1.39 -24.21 -54.59
CA GLY A 4 1.24 -23.03 -53.74
C GLY A 4 1.75 -23.25 -52.32
N PRO A 5 2.30 -22.20 -51.67
CA PRO A 5 2.80 -22.29 -50.31
C PRO A 5 1.64 -22.45 -49.32
N PHE A 6 1.81 -23.48 -48.48
CA PHE A 6 1.19 -23.75 -47.18
C PHE A 6 0.51 -22.53 -46.55
N ARG A 7 -0.81 -22.47 -46.67
CA ARG A 7 -1.69 -21.44 -46.08
C ARG A 7 -1.80 -21.66 -44.57
N TRP A 8 -0.82 -21.15 -43.82
CA TRP A 8 -0.97 -20.83 -42.40
C TRP A 8 -0.81 -19.32 -42.25
N ARG A 9 -1.91 -18.59 -42.44
CA ARG A 9 -2.02 -17.20 -42.04
C ARG A 9 -3.43 -16.95 -41.54
N TRP A 10 -3.50 -16.29 -40.39
CA TRP A 10 -4.69 -15.80 -39.69
C TRP A 10 -5.35 -16.74 -38.66
N TRP A 11 -4.56 -17.15 -37.67
CA TRP A 11 -5.04 -17.38 -36.30
C TRP A 11 -4.21 -16.55 -35.31
N TRP A 12 -4.01 -15.27 -35.62
CA TRP A 12 -3.42 -14.27 -34.71
C TRP A 12 -4.19 -12.96 -34.89
N ALA A 13 -5.51 -13.03 -34.74
CA ALA A 13 -6.38 -11.86 -34.78
C ALA A 13 -7.58 -12.09 -33.86
N ALA A 14 -7.33 -12.17 -32.55
CA ALA A 14 -8.33 -11.97 -31.52
C ALA A 14 -7.65 -11.52 -30.21
N ALA A 15 -7.56 -10.20 -30.06
CA ALA A 15 -7.66 -9.45 -28.82
C ALA A 15 -6.79 -9.88 -27.61
N VAL A 16 -5.68 -9.15 -27.46
CA VAL A 16 -4.76 -9.08 -26.30
C VAL A 16 -5.41 -8.43 -25.04
N PHE A 17 -6.74 -8.42 -24.90
CA PHE A 17 -7.43 -7.79 -23.75
C PHE A 17 -7.93 -8.76 -22.66
N ALA A 18 -7.83 -10.08 -22.85
CA ALA A 18 -8.35 -11.06 -21.89
C ALA A 18 -7.31 -11.58 -20.89
N GLY A 19 -6.49 -10.70 -20.31
CA GLY A 19 -5.57 -11.08 -19.23
C GLY A 19 -6.27 -11.10 -17.88
N LEU A 20 -6.74 -12.27 -17.42
CA LEU A 20 -7.37 -12.39 -16.10
C LEU A 20 -6.36 -12.22 -14.96
N ARG A 21 -6.26 -11.00 -14.42
CA ARG A 21 -5.44 -10.71 -13.24
C ARG A 21 -6.22 -11.00 -11.97
N LYS A 22 -6.15 -12.23 -11.47
CA LYS A 22 -6.73 -12.60 -10.17
C LYS A 22 -5.95 -11.89 -9.06
N LYS A 23 -6.56 -10.87 -8.46
CA LYS A 23 -6.09 -10.25 -7.22
C LYS A 23 -7.18 -10.40 -6.17
N PRO A 24 -6.90 -11.01 -5.00
CA PRO A 24 -7.88 -11.05 -3.93
C PRO A 24 -8.11 -9.64 -3.40
N LEU A 25 -9.32 -9.39 -2.90
CA LEU A 25 -9.68 -8.14 -2.24
C LEU A 25 -8.92 -7.98 -0.91
N GLU A 26 -8.69 -9.08 -0.20
CA GLU A 26 -8.02 -9.07 1.10
C GLU A 26 -6.68 -9.81 1.09
N LEU A 27 -5.84 -9.43 2.06
CA LEU A 27 -4.57 -10.10 2.35
C LEU A 27 -4.82 -11.38 3.15
N THR A 28 -4.06 -12.43 2.84
CA THR A 28 -4.06 -13.65 3.67
C THR A 28 -3.42 -13.39 5.04
N ALA A 29 -3.72 -14.22 6.04
CA ALA A 29 -3.17 -14.08 7.39
C ALA A 29 -1.63 -14.05 7.41
N VAL A 30 -0.98 -14.89 6.59
CA VAL A 30 0.48 -14.94 6.45
C VAL A 30 1.02 -13.63 5.85
N GLN A 31 0.34 -13.09 4.83
CA GLN A 31 0.74 -11.81 4.25
C GLN A 31 0.58 -10.66 5.25
N LYS A 32 -0.52 -10.65 6.03
CA LYS A 32 -0.75 -9.70 7.14
C LYS A 32 0.36 -9.77 8.20
N ALA A 33 0.80 -10.98 8.58
CA ALA A 33 1.95 -11.16 9.47
C ALA A 33 3.25 -10.57 8.85
N GLY A 34 3.47 -10.80 7.55
CA GLY A 34 4.59 -10.21 6.83
C GLY A 34 4.55 -8.68 6.77
N VAL A 35 3.35 -8.07 6.67
CA VAL A 35 3.19 -6.60 6.74
C VAL A 35 3.64 -6.08 8.09
N ARG A 36 3.12 -6.66 9.18
CA ARG A 36 3.45 -6.27 10.56
C ARG A 36 4.95 -6.40 10.84
N ALA A 37 5.58 -7.49 10.39
CA ALA A 37 7.03 -7.68 10.52
C ALA A 37 7.84 -6.59 9.79
N ARG A 38 7.39 -6.16 8.60
CA ARG A 38 8.05 -5.07 7.85
C ARG A 38 7.91 -3.73 8.54
N LEU A 39 6.72 -3.39 9.05
CA LEU A 39 6.49 -2.15 9.79
C LEU A 39 7.36 -2.08 11.04
N ARG A 40 7.39 -3.15 11.85
CA ARG A 40 8.28 -3.26 13.02
C ARG A 40 9.75 -3.12 12.67
N ARG A 41 10.17 -3.71 11.55
CA ARG A 41 11.56 -3.60 11.08
C ARG A 41 11.91 -2.16 10.71
N VAL A 42 11.01 -1.44 10.04
CA VAL A 42 11.20 -0.01 9.76
C VAL A 42 11.31 0.78 11.07
N ASP A 43 10.44 0.51 12.04
CA ASP A 43 10.48 1.18 13.35
C ASP A 43 11.82 0.94 14.06
N SER A 44 12.33 -0.30 14.07
CA SER A 44 13.64 -0.61 14.65
C SER A 44 14.80 0.11 13.97
N VAL A 45 14.72 0.33 12.65
CA VAL A 45 15.73 1.09 11.90
C VAL A 45 15.68 2.56 12.29
N ILE A 46 14.48 3.13 12.43
CA ILE A 46 14.31 4.52 12.87
C ILE A 46 14.88 4.71 14.29
N ASP A 47 14.60 3.78 15.20
CA ASP A 47 15.12 3.82 16.57
C ASP A 47 16.66 3.73 16.60
N ALA A 48 17.27 2.87 15.77
CA ALA A 48 18.72 2.78 15.65
C ALA A 48 19.37 4.05 15.08
N VAL A 49 18.75 4.69 14.08
CA VAL A 49 19.23 5.95 13.51
C VAL A 49 19.07 7.11 14.50
N ARG A 50 18.03 7.10 15.33
CA ARG A 50 17.88 8.07 16.44
C ARG A 50 18.99 7.89 17.47
N ALA A 51 19.30 6.63 17.83
CA ALA A 51 20.35 6.32 18.79
C ALA A 51 21.76 6.69 18.31
N SER A 52 22.01 6.69 17.00
CA SER A 52 23.32 7.10 16.45
C SER A 52 23.56 8.62 16.48
N GLY A 53 22.55 9.44 16.80
CA GLY A 53 22.69 10.89 16.95
C GLY A 53 22.75 11.68 15.64
N VAL A 54 22.45 11.04 14.50
CA VAL A 54 22.42 11.71 13.19
C VAL A 54 21.23 12.69 13.14
N ARG A 55 21.48 13.93 12.71
CA ARG A 55 20.44 14.95 12.53
C ARG A 55 20.07 15.07 11.05
N CYS A 56 18.85 14.66 10.70
CA CYS A 56 18.29 14.79 9.36
C CYS A 56 16.90 15.45 9.42
N GLU A 57 16.53 16.22 8.40
CA GLU A 57 15.18 16.80 8.27
C GLU A 57 14.10 15.71 8.23
N GLN A 58 14.35 14.62 7.50
CA GLN A 58 13.47 13.46 7.45
C GLN A 58 13.23 12.83 8.84
N LEU A 59 14.22 12.89 9.72
CA LEU A 59 14.09 12.35 11.08
C LEU A 59 13.17 13.23 11.95
N HIS A 60 13.04 14.52 11.62
CA HIS A 60 12.07 15.43 12.23
C HIS A 60 10.64 15.03 11.83
N GLU A 61 10.38 14.80 10.55
CA GLU A 61 9.07 14.36 10.04
C GLU A 61 8.66 12.99 10.59
N LEU A 62 9.62 12.08 10.77
CA LEU A 62 9.37 10.75 11.32
C LEU A 62 8.99 10.75 12.81
N LYS A 63 9.07 11.88 13.52
CA LYS A 63 8.59 11.98 14.91
C LYS A 63 7.07 11.81 14.99
N ASP A 64 6.35 12.28 13.99
CA ASP A 64 4.89 12.29 13.97
C ASP A 64 4.28 10.99 13.42
N TYR A 65 5.13 10.06 12.94
CA TYR A 65 4.69 8.79 12.37
C TYR A 65 4.30 7.78 13.47
N PRO A 66 3.08 7.20 13.44
CA PRO A 66 2.62 6.25 14.46
C PRO A 66 3.37 4.92 14.36
N ARG A 67 3.65 4.25 15.48
CA ARG A 67 4.30 2.92 15.50
C ARG A 67 3.33 1.82 15.03
N GLU A 68 3.87 0.66 14.65
CA GLU A 68 3.02 -0.50 14.26
C GLU A 68 2.00 -0.90 15.33
N SER A 69 2.36 -0.76 16.61
CA SER A 69 1.50 -1.11 17.74
C SER A 69 0.33 -0.15 17.95
N GLU A 70 0.51 1.12 17.58
CA GLU A 70 -0.49 2.19 17.74
C GLU A 70 -1.47 2.23 16.57
N MET A 71 -1.07 1.66 15.44
CA MET A 71 -1.83 1.67 14.20
C MET A 71 -3.02 0.72 14.24
N THR A 72 -4.15 1.17 13.71
CA THR A 72 -5.35 0.35 13.54
C THR A 72 -5.17 -0.71 12.44
N ASP A 73 -6.01 -1.74 12.43
CA ASP A 73 -5.93 -2.77 11.38
C ASP A 73 -6.25 -2.20 9.97
N ASP A 74 -7.12 -1.20 9.88
CA ASP A 74 -7.43 -0.56 8.61
C ASP A 74 -6.24 0.20 8.04
N GLU A 75 -5.54 0.98 8.87
CA GLU A 75 -4.32 1.69 8.50
C GLU A 75 -3.19 0.75 8.07
N LYS A 76 -3.12 -0.47 8.65
CA LYS A 76 -2.10 -1.46 8.27
C LYS A 76 -2.31 -2.06 6.89
N TYR A 77 -3.57 -2.28 6.49
CA TYR A 77 -3.89 -3.14 5.36
C TYR A 77 -4.63 -2.43 4.22
N LYS A 78 -5.11 -1.21 4.42
CA LYS A 78 -5.77 -0.37 3.42
C LYS A 78 -4.97 0.91 3.20
N VAL A 79 -5.10 1.47 2.01
CA VAL A 79 -4.45 2.74 1.60
C VAL A 79 -5.52 3.63 1.00
N PHE A 80 -5.43 4.94 1.26
CA PHE A 80 -6.31 5.92 0.65
C PHE A 80 -6.22 5.88 -0.88
N SER A 81 -7.36 5.92 -1.55
CA SER A 81 -7.43 6.11 -2.99
C SER A 81 -8.70 6.81 -3.41
N LYS A 82 -8.54 8.02 -3.97
CA LYS A 82 -9.64 8.85 -4.50
C LYS A 82 -10.52 8.15 -5.56
N LYS A 83 -9.98 7.15 -6.26
CA LYS A 83 -10.61 6.52 -7.43
C LYS A 83 -11.43 5.27 -7.11
N HIS A 84 -11.26 4.70 -5.92
CA HIS A 84 -11.97 3.49 -5.53
C HIS A 84 -13.16 3.83 -4.66
N ASP A 85 -14.22 3.02 -4.75
CA ASP A 85 -15.39 3.17 -3.90
C ASP A 85 -15.02 2.99 -2.43
N GLY A 86 -15.60 3.83 -1.57
CA GLY A 86 -15.19 3.92 -0.16
C GLY A 86 -13.83 4.60 0.04
N TYR A 87 -13.22 5.14 -1.01
CA TYR A 87 -11.97 5.90 -0.97
C TYR A 87 -10.74 5.15 -0.43
N TRP A 88 -10.75 3.82 -0.49
CA TRP A 88 -9.61 3.00 -0.08
C TRP A 88 -9.33 1.91 -1.11
N LYS A 89 -8.11 1.37 -1.03
CA LYS A 89 -7.72 0.15 -1.74
C LYS A 89 -6.80 -0.70 -0.86
N PRO A 90 -6.75 -2.02 -1.05
CA PRO A 90 -5.83 -2.88 -0.32
C PRO A 90 -4.36 -2.53 -0.59
N VAL A 91 -3.51 -2.61 0.44
CA VAL A 91 -2.08 -2.30 0.35
C VAL A 91 -1.37 -3.10 -0.75
N HIS A 92 -1.67 -4.40 -0.91
CA HIS A 92 -1.00 -5.25 -1.90
C HIS A 92 -1.35 -4.94 -3.35
N TRP A 93 -2.34 -4.09 -3.59
CA TRP A 93 -2.64 -3.62 -4.94
C TRP A 93 -1.68 -2.52 -5.38
N VAL A 94 -0.98 -1.87 -4.43
CA VAL A 94 0.01 -0.84 -4.72
C VAL A 94 1.26 -1.44 -5.36
N ALA A 95 1.80 -0.77 -6.37
CA ALA A 95 3.04 -1.18 -7.01
C ALA A 95 4.19 -1.13 -6.00
N LYS A 96 4.96 -2.22 -5.93
CA LYS A 96 6.12 -2.36 -5.03
C LYS A 96 5.80 -2.05 -3.56
N TRP A 97 4.56 -2.30 -3.13
CA TRP A 97 4.06 -2.02 -1.78
C TRP A 97 4.92 -2.54 -0.62
N THR A 98 5.74 -3.58 -0.85
CA THR A 98 6.67 -4.11 0.15
C THR A 98 7.88 -3.23 0.43
N LYS A 99 8.21 -2.31 -0.50
CA LYS A 99 9.35 -1.39 -0.42
C LYS A 99 8.92 0.07 -0.41
N THR A 100 7.77 0.37 -1.00
CA THR A 100 7.22 1.72 -1.08
C THR A 100 6.83 2.21 0.31
N HIS A 101 7.23 3.44 0.66
CA HIS A 101 6.71 4.11 1.84
C HIS A 101 5.24 4.47 1.59
N LEU A 102 4.35 3.93 2.41
CA LEU A 102 2.92 4.24 2.37
C LEU A 102 2.58 5.12 3.58
N PRO A 103 1.68 6.10 3.42
CA PRO A 103 1.20 6.89 4.56
C PRO A 103 0.53 5.96 5.58
N ARG A 104 0.92 6.08 6.85
CA ARG A 104 0.37 5.26 7.94
C ARG A 104 -1.01 5.71 8.40
N ARG A 105 -1.31 7.01 8.30
CA ARG A 105 -2.62 7.59 8.63
C ARG A 105 -3.39 7.91 7.34
N PHE A 106 -4.71 7.80 7.42
CA PHE A 106 -5.61 8.31 6.40
C PHE A 106 -5.73 9.84 6.50
N PRO A 107 -6.08 10.52 5.39
CA PRO A 107 -6.42 11.94 5.48
C PRO A 107 -7.64 12.14 6.40
N PRO A 108 -7.64 13.19 7.24
CA PRO A 108 -8.73 13.46 8.17
C PRO A 108 -10.05 13.70 7.41
N GLY A 109 -11.17 13.24 7.97
CA GLY A 109 -12.52 13.45 7.41
C GLY A 109 -13.05 12.34 6.49
N LEU A 110 -12.31 11.24 6.31
CA LEU A 110 -12.69 10.15 5.41
C LEU A 110 -13.22 8.88 6.12
N HIS A 111 -12.83 8.67 7.38
CA HIS A 111 -13.27 7.60 8.31
C HIS A 111 -13.08 8.10 9.77
N PRO A 112 -13.78 7.55 10.80
CA PRO A 112 -14.04 8.26 12.06
C PRO A 112 -12.74 8.59 12.79
N VAL A 113 -12.52 9.89 12.91
CA VAL A 113 -11.60 10.50 13.86
C VAL A 113 -11.90 9.89 15.22
N ALA A 114 -10.90 9.34 15.91
CA ALA A 114 -11.06 9.01 17.33
C ALA A 114 -11.63 10.27 18.00
N GLU A 115 -12.73 10.14 18.76
CA GLU A 115 -13.50 11.27 19.33
C GLU A 115 -12.62 12.32 20.05
N ASN A 116 -11.40 11.93 20.41
CA ASN A 116 -10.36 12.68 21.08
C ASN A 116 -9.69 13.79 20.22
N GLU A 117 -9.72 13.73 18.88
CA GLU A 117 -9.06 14.72 17.99
C GLU A 117 -10.01 15.86 17.52
N ILE A 118 -11.31 15.80 17.86
CA ILE A 118 -12.26 16.88 17.50
C ILE A 118 -12.03 18.14 18.35
N VAL A 119 -11.50 17.99 19.57
CA VAL A 119 -11.35 19.09 20.55
C VAL A 119 -10.32 20.15 20.13
N ASP A 120 -9.37 19.79 19.25
CA ASP A 120 -8.27 20.68 18.84
C ASP A 120 -8.49 21.34 17.46
N THR A 121 -9.59 21.04 16.76
CA THR A 121 -9.86 21.60 15.41
C THR A 121 -10.80 22.81 15.40
N TRP A 122 -11.25 23.28 16.57
CA TRP A 122 -12.11 24.47 16.74
C TRP A 122 -11.68 25.37 17.90
N LYS A 123 -10.36 25.51 18.13
CA LYS A 123 -9.77 26.59 18.94
C LYS A 123 -8.86 27.46 18.11
#